data_AF-A0AAN6IML0-F1
#
_entry.id   AF-A0AAN6IML0-F1
#
_cell.length_a   1.000
_cell.length_b   1.000
_cell.length_c   1.000
_cell.angle_alpha   90.00
_cell.angle_beta   90.00
_cell.angle_gamma   90.00
#
_symmetry.space_group_name_H-M   'P 1'
#
loop_
_entity.id
_entity.type
_entity.pdbx_description
1 polymer ?
#
loop_
_entity_poly.entity_id
_entity_poly.type
_entity_poly.pdbx_seq_one_letter_code
_entity_poly.pdbx_strand_id
1 'polypeptide(L)'
;MSALSYYTPTWDGFKRFLGDIFPSELMPIGVAPEKSAVESKTDVLKKPVYHMKEVPKDKGKSIHTRWYWPFAIGILSAEAVAIYAIFFVKLHMRIGMFVILYGILSGLCITAGYHRLWAHRAYRASRPLELFLAIFGTSSIQGSIIWWVQNHRLHHRYTDTERDPYNIKRGFWYAHHGWILFRRKEEDLGYAEMSDLHANKIVLWQYNYYFFITVMTSLVLPTMFCGYFLNDWKGGFFWGAVARLVGVQQVTFCVNSVAHTFGTQPYSDEQTPRDHWFTGIITLGEGYHNFHHAFPNDYRNGVRWYDIDLTKWILFGLEQLQLAFDLKRFPRNEIMKGRAAMKLKSAQKFAKRVDYGTSIDDLAMFTESEFVAEVNERGKKWLVIEGFIYDVDKFIKMHPGGPRLIMSGIGKDMTNAFNGGVYNHHYSARNLMNSTMRVGRIV
;
A
#
# COMPACT_ATOMS: atom_id res chain seq x y z
N MET A 1 51.41 -1.82 33.84
CA MET A 1 51.20 -2.96 32.92
C MET A 1 49.96 -3.72 33.37
N SER A 2 48.78 -3.37 32.86
CA SER A 2 47.59 -4.20 33.01
C SER A 2 46.53 -3.79 31.99
N ALA A 3 45.77 -4.79 31.53
CA ALA A 3 44.56 -4.71 30.71
C ALA A 3 44.76 -4.53 29.19
N LEU A 4 44.89 -5.68 28.51
CA LEU A 4 44.36 -5.95 27.17
C LEU A 4 44.29 -7.48 27.02
N SER A 5 43.35 -8.13 27.72
CA SER A 5 43.02 -9.53 27.44
C SER A 5 42.13 -9.55 26.20
N TYR A 6 42.73 -9.99 25.11
CA TYR A 6 42.09 -10.26 23.83
C TYR A 6 40.79 -11.07 24.01
N TYR A 7 39.68 -10.52 23.52
CA TYR A 7 38.47 -11.29 23.20
C TYR A 7 38.86 -12.31 22.13
N THR A 8 39.16 -13.54 22.55
CA THR A 8 39.17 -14.68 21.64
C THR A 8 37.72 -15.01 21.31
N PRO A 9 37.30 -15.00 20.02
CA PRO A 9 35.95 -15.39 19.66
C PRO A 9 35.81 -16.88 19.97
N THR A 10 35.06 -17.22 21.01
CA THR A 10 34.73 -18.62 21.30
C THR A 10 33.65 -19.10 20.33
N TRP A 11 33.66 -20.39 19.99
CA TRP A 11 32.62 -21.02 19.18
C TRP A 11 31.21 -20.80 19.77
N ASP A 12 31.10 -20.72 21.10
CA ASP A 12 29.85 -20.42 21.79
C ASP A 12 29.44 -18.94 21.67
N GLY A 13 30.40 -18.01 21.62
CA GLY A 13 30.14 -16.60 21.28
C GLY A 13 29.64 -16.43 19.84
N PHE A 14 30.20 -17.20 18.90
CA PHE A 14 29.73 -17.24 17.52
C PHE A 14 28.35 -17.89 17.38
N LYS A 15 28.07 -18.98 18.11
CA LYS A 15 26.72 -19.58 18.18
C LYS A 15 25.70 -18.64 18.80
N ARG A 16 26.06 -17.88 19.83
CA ARG A 16 25.19 -16.88 20.46
C ARG A 16 24.94 -15.70 19.53
N PHE A 17 25.95 -15.22 18.81
CA PHE A 17 25.81 -14.22 17.75
C PHE A 17 24.93 -14.71 16.60
N LEU A 18 25.11 -15.97 16.16
CA LEU A 18 24.23 -16.60 15.18
C LEU A 18 22.83 -16.83 15.72
N GLY A 19 22.66 -17.18 17.00
CA GLY A 19 21.36 -17.31 17.66
C GLY A 19 20.65 -15.96 17.82
N ASP A 20 21.39 -14.88 18.02
CA ASP A 20 20.84 -13.52 18.08
C ASP A 20 20.49 -12.97 16.68
N ILE A 21 21.07 -13.50 15.59
CA ILE A 21 20.71 -13.15 14.20
C ILE A 21 19.64 -14.10 13.65
N PHE A 22 19.70 -15.36 14.05
CA PHE A 22 18.89 -16.49 13.62
C PHE A 22 18.38 -17.23 14.87
N PRO A 23 17.37 -16.69 15.57
CA PRO A 23 16.86 -17.28 16.81
C PRO A 23 16.46 -18.74 16.57
N SER A 24 17.03 -19.62 17.40
CA SER A 24 16.78 -21.07 17.42
C SER A 24 15.42 -21.44 17.98
N GLU A 25 14.74 -20.47 18.62
CA GLU A 25 13.37 -20.58 19.08
C GLU A 25 12.47 -19.75 18.16
N LEU A 26 11.29 -20.30 17.82
CA LEU A 26 10.27 -19.59 17.08
C LEU A 26 9.99 -18.27 17.80
N MET A 27 9.97 -17.16 17.06
CA MET A 27 9.64 -15.89 17.70
C MET A 27 8.31 -16.05 18.45
N PRO A 28 8.25 -15.61 19.71
CA PRO A 28 7.06 -15.73 20.54
C PRO A 28 5.87 -15.18 19.78
N ILE A 29 4.84 -16.02 19.67
CA ILE A 29 3.57 -15.62 19.09
C ILE A 29 2.98 -14.63 20.10
N GLY A 30 2.90 -13.34 19.74
CA GLY A 30 2.36 -12.31 20.64
C GLY A 30 1.03 -12.75 21.25
N VAL A 31 0.73 -12.31 22.47
CA VAL A 31 -0.40 -12.86 23.25
C VAL A 31 -1.73 -12.65 22.50
N ALA A 32 -2.48 -13.73 22.28
CA ALA A 32 -3.82 -13.64 21.70
C ALA A 32 -4.70 -12.72 22.55
N PRO A 33 -5.65 -11.95 21.97
CA PRO A 33 -6.52 -11.09 22.76
C PRO A 33 -7.26 -11.94 23.81
N GLU A 34 -7.16 -11.56 25.08
CA GLU A 34 -7.97 -12.17 26.15
C GLU A 34 -9.44 -11.92 25.81
N LYS A 35 -10.19 -13.00 25.57
CA LYS A 35 -11.64 -12.93 25.48
C LYS A 35 -12.16 -12.74 26.90
N SER A 36 -13.04 -11.76 27.13
CA SER A 36 -13.92 -11.83 28.29
C SER A 36 -14.59 -13.21 28.28
N ALA A 37 -14.46 -13.97 29.38
CA ALA A 37 -15.02 -15.31 29.47
C ALA A 37 -16.52 -15.24 29.09
N VAL A 38 -16.96 -16.15 28.22
CA VAL A 38 -18.40 -16.37 28.03
C VAL A 38 -18.85 -17.11 29.28
N GLU A 39 -19.30 -16.36 30.29
CA GLU A 39 -19.61 -16.87 31.63
C GLU A 39 -20.85 -17.79 31.66
N SER A 40 -21.69 -17.77 30.61
CA SER A 40 -22.87 -18.64 30.53
C SER A 40 -23.34 -18.93 29.09
N LYS A 41 -24.05 -20.04 28.90
CA LYS A 41 -24.75 -20.39 27.63
C LYS A 41 -25.81 -19.35 27.21
N THR A 42 -26.14 -18.37 28.06
CA THR A 42 -27.07 -17.26 27.81
C THR A 42 -26.40 -15.97 27.35
N ASP A 43 -25.07 -15.87 27.37
CA ASP A 43 -24.33 -14.65 27.01
C ASP A 43 -24.04 -14.49 25.51
N VAL A 44 -24.74 -15.23 24.64
CA VAL A 44 -24.48 -15.27 23.18
C VAL A 44 -24.65 -13.90 22.51
N LEU A 45 -25.44 -12.99 23.08
CA LEU A 45 -25.67 -11.64 22.57
C LEU A 45 -24.80 -10.56 23.24
N LYS A 46 -24.03 -10.88 24.30
CA LYS A 46 -23.14 -9.89 24.91
C LYS A 46 -21.99 -9.61 23.96
N LYS A 47 -21.78 -8.33 23.63
CA LYS A 47 -20.64 -7.90 22.82
C LYS A 47 -19.36 -8.24 23.59
N PRO A 48 -18.47 -9.08 23.04
CA PRO A 48 -17.21 -9.38 23.69
C PRO A 48 -16.39 -8.09 23.81
N VAL A 49 -15.83 -7.86 25.00
CA VAL A 49 -14.91 -6.74 25.22
C VAL A 49 -13.50 -7.29 25.01
N TYR A 50 -12.79 -6.74 24.04
CA TYR A 50 -11.40 -7.08 23.78
C TYR A 50 -10.50 -6.05 24.45
N HIS A 51 -9.79 -6.47 25.48
CA HIS A 51 -8.75 -5.65 26.09
C HIS A 51 -7.43 -5.90 25.35
N MET A 52 -6.96 -4.89 24.63
CA MET A 52 -5.61 -4.91 24.06
C MET A 52 -4.65 -4.27 25.05
N LYS A 53 -3.59 -4.98 25.45
CA LYS A 53 -2.51 -4.43 26.29
C LYS A 53 -1.93 -3.18 25.63
N GLU A 54 -1.88 -2.05 26.34
CA GLU A 54 -1.26 -0.84 25.81
C GLU A 54 0.22 -1.12 25.48
N VAL A 55 0.66 -0.65 24.31
CA VAL A 55 2.08 -0.69 23.94
C VAL A 55 2.79 0.35 24.81
N PRO A 56 3.73 -0.04 25.70
CA PRO A 56 4.41 0.91 26.57
C PRO A 56 5.12 1.97 25.71
N LYS A 57 4.74 3.25 25.87
CA LYS A 57 5.47 4.35 25.22
C LYS A 57 6.93 4.28 25.67
N ASP A 58 7.86 4.28 24.72
CA ASP A 58 9.27 4.07 25.00
C ASP A 58 9.88 5.32 25.67
N LYS A 59 9.69 5.44 26.99
CA LYS A 59 10.14 6.56 27.81
C LYS A 59 11.66 6.46 28.02
N GLY A 60 12.41 7.39 27.43
CA GLY A 60 13.74 7.80 27.91
C GLY A 60 14.91 6.81 27.75
N LYS A 61 14.82 5.80 26.88
CA LYS A 61 15.97 4.92 26.61
C LYS A 61 17.01 5.58 25.69
N SER A 62 18.29 5.39 26.03
CA SER A 62 19.42 5.80 25.19
C SER A 62 19.33 5.14 23.81
N ILE A 63 19.67 5.90 22.76
CA ILE A 63 19.63 5.45 21.37
C ILE A 63 20.33 4.09 21.20
N HIS A 64 21.46 3.86 21.88
CA HIS A 64 22.25 2.63 21.79
C HIS A 64 21.52 1.36 22.24
N THR A 65 20.57 1.47 23.17
CA THR A 65 19.77 0.32 23.66
C THR A 65 18.59 -0.02 22.74
N ARG A 66 18.27 0.87 21.79
CA ARG A 66 17.22 0.66 20.78
C ARG A 66 17.74 -0.06 19.55
N TRP A 67 19.03 0.01 19.25
CA TRP A 67 19.62 -0.62 18.06
C TRP A 67 19.67 -2.15 18.18
N TYR A 68 19.33 -2.82 17.09
CA TYR A 68 19.58 -4.23 16.90
C TYR A 68 20.95 -4.42 16.21
N TRP A 69 22.02 -4.32 17.01
CA TRP A 69 23.39 -4.25 16.51
C TRP A 69 23.80 -5.31 15.48
N PRO A 70 23.47 -6.61 15.63
CA PRO A 70 23.81 -7.61 14.61
C PRO A 70 23.18 -7.32 13.23
N PHE A 71 21.90 -6.98 13.19
CA PHE A 71 21.22 -6.59 11.93
C PHE A 71 21.77 -5.28 11.38
N ALA A 72 22.01 -4.30 12.23
CA ALA A 72 22.57 -3.01 11.82
C ALA A 72 23.96 -3.17 11.21
N ILE A 73 24.86 -3.92 11.84
CA ILE A 73 26.19 -4.21 11.31
C ILE A 73 26.09 -4.98 10.00
N GLY A 74 25.23 -6.00 9.92
CA GLY A 74 25.06 -6.80 8.71
C GLY A 74 24.57 -5.97 7.51
N ILE A 75 23.51 -5.18 7.68
CA ILE A 75 22.95 -4.34 6.62
C ILE A 75 23.94 -3.25 6.21
N LEU A 76 24.46 -2.49 7.18
CA LEU A 76 25.36 -1.37 6.87
C LEU A 76 26.68 -1.83 6.25
N SER A 77 27.19 -3.00 6.64
CA SER A 77 28.39 -3.57 6.01
C SER A 77 28.12 -4.05 4.58
N ALA A 78 26.97 -4.69 4.31
CA ALA A 78 26.59 -5.08 2.96
C ALA A 78 26.41 -3.85 2.06
N GLU A 79 25.78 -2.78 2.56
CA GLU A 79 25.65 -1.51 1.85
C GLU A 79 27.02 -0.85 1.59
N ALA A 80 27.92 -0.84 2.57
CA ALA A 80 29.28 -0.32 2.38
C ALA A 80 30.05 -1.12 1.31
N VAL A 81 29.92 -2.45 1.28
CA VAL A 81 30.53 -3.29 0.26
C VAL A 81 29.90 -3.06 -1.12
N ALA A 82 28.59 -2.85 -1.20
CA ALA A 82 27.91 -2.51 -2.45
C ALA A 82 28.35 -1.13 -2.98
N ILE A 83 28.50 -0.14 -2.10
CA ILE A 83 29.05 1.19 -2.44
C ILE A 83 30.49 1.04 -2.93
N TYR A 84 31.32 0.26 -2.24
CA TYR A 84 32.67 -0.05 -2.69
C TYR A 84 32.68 -0.67 -4.10
N ALA A 85 31.75 -1.60 -4.38
CA ALA A 85 31.63 -2.21 -5.69
C ALA A 85 31.40 -1.17 -6.80
N ILE A 86 30.52 -0.19 -6.57
CA ILE A 86 30.20 0.89 -7.52
C ILE A 86 31.45 1.67 -7.94
N PHE A 87 32.32 2.01 -6.99
CA PHE A 87 33.48 2.85 -7.26
C PHE A 87 34.74 2.07 -7.67
N PHE A 88 34.91 0.83 -7.21
CA PHE A 88 36.19 0.11 -7.28
C PHE A 88 36.12 -1.23 -8.01
N VAL A 89 34.95 -1.69 -8.44
CA VAL A 89 34.79 -2.96 -9.15
C VAL A 89 34.07 -2.75 -10.46
N LYS A 90 34.80 -2.92 -11.57
CA LYS A 90 34.23 -2.79 -12.92
C LYS A 90 33.07 -3.75 -13.12
N LEU A 91 31.90 -3.23 -13.50
CA LEU A 91 30.74 -4.03 -13.86
C LEU A 91 30.81 -4.43 -15.34
N HIS A 92 31.11 -5.69 -15.62
CA HIS A 92 31.02 -6.24 -16.97
C HIS A 92 29.55 -6.52 -17.33
N MET A 93 29.18 -6.33 -18.61
CA MET A 93 27.80 -6.52 -19.08
C MET A 93 27.21 -7.90 -18.72
N ARG A 94 28.01 -8.97 -18.84
CA ARG A 94 27.58 -10.34 -18.51
C ARG A 94 27.24 -10.49 -17.01
N ILE A 95 28.01 -9.85 -16.14
CA ILE A 95 27.76 -9.81 -14.70
C ILE A 95 26.53 -8.94 -14.40
N GLY A 96 26.38 -7.81 -15.08
CA GLY A 96 25.18 -6.97 -14.98
C GLY A 96 23.90 -7.73 -15.34
N MET A 97 23.91 -8.50 -16.44
CA MET A 97 22.79 -9.36 -16.82
C MET A 97 22.51 -10.43 -15.76
N PHE A 98 23.54 -11.09 -15.24
CA PHE A 98 23.38 -12.06 -14.15
C PHE A 98 22.77 -11.43 -12.90
N VAL A 99 23.26 -10.25 -12.48
CA VAL A 99 22.73 -9.50 -11.33
C VAL A 99 21.24 -9.21 -11.49
N ILE A 100 20.82 -8.75 -12.67
CA ILE A 100 19.42 -8.44 -12.95
C ILE A 100 18.56 -9.71 -12.92
N LEU A 101 18.98 -10.77 -13.64
CA LEU A 101 18.21 -12.01 -13.73
C LEU A 101 18.09 -12.71 -12.37
N TYR A 102 19.19 -12.77 -11.62
CA TYR A 102 19.20 -13.37 -10.29
C TYR A 102 18.46 -12.50 -9.26
N GLY A 103 18.53 -11.18 -9.40
CA GLY A 103 17.73 -10.23 -8.62
C GLY A 103 16.23 -10.40 -8.86
N ILE A 104 15.80 -10.51 -10.12
CA ILE A 104 14.40 -10.80 -10.49
C ILE A 104 13.96 -12.14 -9.92
N LEU A 105 14.78 -13.19 -10.04
CA LEU A 105 14.46 -14.50 -9.43
C LEU A 105 14.29 -14.39 -7.91
N SER A 106 15.19 -13.68 -7.23
CA SER A 106 15.14 -13.45 -5.79
C SER A 106 13.82 -12.74 -5.40
N GLY A 107 13.50 -11.64 -6.09
CA GLY A 107 12.28 -10.86 -5.85
C GLY A 107 11.00 -11.64 -6.18
N LEU A 108 10.99 -12.43 -7.25
CA LEU A 108 9.87 -13.30 -7.58
C LEU A 108 9.62 -14.36 -6.51
N CYS A 109 10.67 -14.91 -5.90
CA CYS A 109 10.49 -15.89 -4.83
C CYS A 109 9.93 -15.25 -3.53
N ILE A 110 10.23 -13.97 -3.29
CA ILE A 110 9.60 -13.21 -2.20
C ILE A 110 8.12 -12.95 -2.51
N THR A 111 7.81 -12.41 -3.68
CA THR A 111 6.44 -12.05 -4.05
C THR A 111 5.54 -13.28 -4.28
N ALA A 112 6.00 -14.28 -5.01
CA ALA A 112 5.24 -15.51 -5.27
C ALA A 112 5.19 -16.44 -4.06
N GLY A 113 6.29 -16.55 -3.31
CA GLY A 113 6.42 -17.46 -2.17
C GLY A 113 6.04 -16.80 -0.84
N TYR A 114 6.96 -16.00 -0.30
CA TYR A 114 6.85 -15.43 1.05
C TYR A 114 5.54 -14.66 1.23
N HIS A 115 5.21 -13.83 0.25
CA HIS A 115 4.04 -12.97 0.25
C HIS A 115 2.75 -13.71 -0.14
N ARG A 116 2.57 -14.06 -1.41
CA ARG A 116 1.28 -14.57 -1.91
C ARG A 116 0.96 -15.99 -1.47
N LEU A 117 1.95 -16.89 -1.42
CA LEU A 117 1.74 -18.29 -1.01
C LEU A 117 1.62 -18.41 0.51
N TRP A 118 2.66 -18.03 1.24
CA TRP A 118 2.74 -18.32 2.68
C TRP A 118 2.06 -17.27 3.54
N ALA A 119 2.20 -15.96 3.26
CA ALA A 119 1.54 -14.94 4.08
C ALA A 119 0.03 -14.85 3.83
N HIS A 120 -0.38 -14.85 2.56
CA HIS A 120 -1.77 -14.61 2.17
C HIS A 120 -2.56 -15.85 1.77
N ARG A 121 -1.89 -16.99 1.54
CA ARG A 121 -2.54 -18.22 1.06
C ARG A 121 -3.36 -17.99 -0.20
N ALA A 122 -2.89 -17.11 -1.09
CA ALA A 122 -3.60 -16.69 -2.28
C ALA A 122 -3.67 -17.78 -3.37
N TYR A 123 -2.88 -18.85 -3.21
CA TYR A 123 -2.89 -20.04 -4.06
C TYR A 123 -2.28 -21.23 -3.31
N ARG A 124 -2.31 -22.42 -3.93
CA ARG A 124 -1.59 -23.62 -3.48
C ARG A 124 -0.48 -23.95 -4.47
N ALA A 125 0.65 -24.45 -3.99
CA ALA A 125 1.79 -24.83 -4.82
C ALA A 125 2.06 -26.33 -4.76
N SER A 126 2.59 -26.90 -5.84
CA SER A 126 3.19 -28.23 -5.83
C SER A 126 4.43 -28.25 -4.94
N ARG A 127 4.81 -29.42 -4.40
CA ARG A 127 5.99 -29.55 -3.53
C ARG A 127 7.30 -29.10 -4.18
N PRO A 128 7.58 -29.39 -5.46
CA PRO A 128 8.76 -28.87 -6.13
C PRO A 128 8.77 -27.34 -6.20
N LEU A 129 7.62 -26.71 -6.47
CA LEU A 129 7.51 -25.26 -6.50
C LEU A 129 7.70 -24.64 -5.10
N GLU A 130 7.09 -25.22 -4.05
CA GLU A 130 7.32 -24.78 -2.66
C GLU A 130 8.81 -24.82 -2.30
N LEU A 131 9.49 -25.93 -2.63
CA LEU A 131 10.91 -26.08 -2.34
C LEU A 131 11.77 -25.08 -3.12
N PHE A 132 11.48 -24.87 -4.40
CA PHE A 132 12.16 -23.89 -5.24
C PHE A 132 12.03 -22.47 -4.67
N LEU A 133 10.79 -22.06 -4.33
CA LEU A 133 10.52 -20.74 -3.75
C LEU A 133 11.20 -20.57 -2.38
N ALA A 134 11.25 -21.63 -1.57
CA ALA A 134 11.90 -21.60 -0.26
C ALA A 134 13.42 -21.43 -0.37
N ILE A 135 14.06 -22.13 -1.31
CA ILE A 135 15.50 -22.05 -1.55
C ILE A 135 15.89 -20.68 -2.12
N PHE A 136 15.28 -20.27 -3.23
CA PHE A 136 15.69 -19.05 -3.92
C PHE A 136 15.13 -17.77 -3.29
N GLY A 137 14.03 -17.83 -2.54
CA GLY A 137 13.56 -16.70 -1.73
C GLY A 137 14.54 -16.33 -0.62
N THR A 138 15.19 -17.35 -0.03
CA THR A 138 16.24 -17.18 0.99
C THR A 138 17.43 -16.37 0.47
N SER A 139 17.68 -16.35 -0.84
CA SER A 139 18.78 -15.58 -1.45
C SER A 139 18.70 -14.06 -1.21
N SER A 140 17.52 -13.55 -0.84
CA SER A 140 17.24 -12.13 -0.53
C SER A 140 17.60 -11.70 0.89
N ILE A 141 17.91 -12.64 1.79
CA ILE A 141 18.21 -12.41 3.21
C ILE A 141 17.20 -11.47 3.90
N GLN A 142 15.91 -11.84 3.82
CA GLN A 142 14.82 -11.11 4.48
C GLN A 142 14.23 -11.87 5.69
N GLY A 143 14.99 -12.81 6.23
CA GLY A 143 14.54 -13.70 7.31
C GLY A 143 13.99 -15.02 6.79
N SER A 144 13.75 -15.94 7.72
CA SER A 144 13.07 -17.21 7.42
C SER A 144 11.63 -16.95 6.96
N ILE A 145 11.02 -17.92 6.27
CA ILE A 145 9.63 -17.80 5.83
C ILE A 145 8.72 -17.50 7.02
N ILE A 146 8.93 -18.18 8.15
CA ILE A 146 8.16 -17.97 9.38
C ILE A 146 8.28 -16.52 9.87
N TRP A 147 9.51 -16.02 10.00
CA TRP A 147 9.77 -14.67 10.51
C TRP A 147 9.16 -13.59 9.60
N TRP A 148 9.34 -13.74 8.28
CA TRP A 148 8.84 -12.78 7.30
C TRP A 148 7.30 -12.78 7.29
N VAL A 149 6.68 -13.96 7.22
CA VAL A 149 5.22 -14.09 7.19
C VAL A 149 4.59 -13.59 8.48
N GLN A 150 5.19 -13.84 9.64
CA GLN A 150 4.69 -13.32 10.91
C GLN A 150 4.64 -11.80 10.88
N ASN A 151 5.74 -11.13 10.52
CA ASN A 151 5.77 -9.67 10.44
C ASN A 151 4.79 -9.14 9.38
N HIS A 152 4.68 -9.80 8.22
CA HIS A 152 3.75 -9.38 7.18
C HIS A 152 2.27 -9.53 7.61
N ARG A 153 1.92 -10.62 8.30
CA ARG A 153 0.57 -10.81 8.87
C ARG A 153 0.27 -9.77 9.94
N LEU A 154 1.27 -9.41 10.77
CA LEU A 154 1.14 -8.32 11.75
C LEU A 154 0.96 -6.97 11.07
N HIS A 155 1.70 -6.70 9.99
CA HIS A 155 1.56 -5.50 9.19
C HIS A 155 0.12 -5.34 8.70
N HIS A 156 -0.47 -6.32 8.01
CA HIS A 156 -1.87 -6.25 7.57
C HIS A 156 -2.88 -6.12 8.70
N ARG A 157 -2.65 -6.80 9.83
CA ARG A 157 -3.59 -6.78 10.96
C ARG A 157 -3.58 -5.45 11.69
N TYR A 158 -2.41 -4.80 11.75
CA TYR A 158 -2.17 -3.65 12.59
C TYR A 158 -1.71 -2.42 11.79
N THR A 159 -1.92 -2.40 10.47
CA THR A 159 -1.48 -1.35 9.53
C THR A 159 -1.70 0.03 10.13
N ASP A 160 -0.67 0.89 10.08
CA ASP A 160 -0.72 2.26 10.56
C ASP A 160 -0.95 2.43 12.08
N THR A 161 -0.68 1.39 12.88
CA THR A 161 -0.69 1.44 14.34
C THR A 161 0.70 1.15 14.92
N GLU A 162 0.90 1.39 16.21
CA GLU A 162 2.18 1.12 16.88
C GLU A 162 2.63 -0.36 16.86
N ARG A 163 1.72 -1.30 16.55
CA ARG A 163 2.05 -2.74 16.42
C ARG A 163 2.44 -3.15 15.00
N ASP A 164 2.22 -2.29 14.01
CA ASP A 164 2.73 -2.52 12.66
C ASP A 164 4.26 -2.49 12.68
N PRO A 165 4.95 -3.59 12.30
CA PRO A 165 6.42 -3.60 12.21
C PRO A 165 6.95 -2.44 11.37
N TYR A 166 6.24 -2.10 10.29
CA TYR A 166 6.68 -1.19 9.25
C TYR A 166 5.98 0.17 9.31
N ASN A 167 5.38 0.51 10.45
CA ASN A 167 4.48 1.65 10.60
C ASN A 167 5.00 2.94 9.95
N ILE A 168 4.40 3.31 8.80
CA ILE A 168 4.77 4.52 8.05
C ILE A 168 4.53 5.81 8.84
N LYS A 169 3.63 5.80 9.84
CA LYS A 169 3.38 6.96 10.68
C LYS A 169 4.55 7.31 11.61
N ARG A 170 5.51 6.40 11.80
CA ARG A 170 6.80 6.69 12.47
C ARG A 170 7.80 7.40 11.56
N GLY A 171 7.48 7.55 10.27
CA GLY A 171 8.27 8.28 9.28
C GLY A 171 8.76 7.38 8.15
N PHE A 172 9.00 8.00 6.99
CA PHE A 172 9.42 7.32 5.76
C PHE A 172 10.65 6.43 5.97
N TRP A 173 11.70 6.96 6.59
CA TRP A 173 12.95 6.24 6.83
C TRP A 173 12.83 5.12 7.87
N TYR A 174 11.86 5.23 8.80
CA TYR A 174 11.56 4.12 9.70
C TYR A 174 10.95 2.95 8.92
N ALA A 175 9.94 3.20 8.09
CA ALA A 175 9.30 2.17 7.28
C ALA A 175 10.25 1.57 6.22
N HIS A 176 11.21 2.35 5.72
CA HIS A 176 12.19 1.88 4.75
C HIS A 176 13.29 1.02 5.39
N HIS A 177 13.98 1.53 6.42
CA HIS A 177 15.11 0.83 7.06
C HIS A 177 15.00 0.74 8.57
N GLY A 178 14.48 1.77 9.24
CA GLY A 178 14.55 1.85 10.70
C GLY A 178 13.92 0.65 11.41
N TRP A 179 12.85 0.08 10.86
CA TRP A 179 12.13 -1.06 11.45
C TRP A 179 13.01 -2.30 11.69
N ILE A 180 14.04 -2.54 10.86
CA ILE A 180 14.95 -3.68 11.02
C ILE A 180 16.20 -3.31 11.84
N LEU A 181 16.52 -2.02 11.91
CA LEU A 181 17.66 -1.49 12.67
C LEU A 181 17.36 -1.35 14.16
N PHE A 182 16.09 -1.22 14.54
CA PHE A 182 15.68 -1.07 15.94
C PHE A 182 15.06 -2.35 16.50
N ARG A 183 15.42 -2.71 17.73
CA ARG A 183 14.81 -3.82 18.48
C ARG A 183 13.34 -3.50 18.77
N ARG A 184 12.45 -4.43 18.40
CA ARG A 184 11.08 -4.46 18.92
C ARG A 184 11.05 -5.26 20.21
N LYS A 185 10.31 -4.81 21.22
CA LYS A 185 10.10 -5.62 22.42
C LYS A 185 9.07 -6.70 22.10
N GLU A 186 9.24 -7.85 22.71
CA GLU A 186 8.31 -8.97 22.61
C GLU A 186 6.89 -8.60 23.04
N GLU A 187 6.77 -7.75 24.05
CA GLU A 187 5.50 -7.18 24.55
C GLU A 187 4.77 -6.31 23.51
N ASP A 188 5.51 -5.77 22.53
CA ASP A 188 4.98 -4.93 21.45
C ASP A 188 4.55 -5.77 20.24
N LEU A 189 4.83 -7.08 20.24
CA LEU A 189 4.46 -7.98 19.16
C LEU A 189 2.97 -8.31 19.27
N GLY A 190 2.23 -8.00 18.21
CA GLY A 190 0.84 -8.44 18.09
C GLY A 190 0.73 -9.95 17.88
N TYR A 191 -0.49 -10.47 17.98
CA TYR A 191 -0.78 -11.86 17.67
C TYR A 191 -0.98 -12.07 16.16
N ALA A 192 -0.25 -13.00 15.58
CA ALA A 192 -0.46 -13.51 14.23
C ALA A 192 -0.71 -15.03 14.32
N GLU A 193 -1.75 -15.50 13.64
CA GLU A 193 -2.00 -16.94 13.50
C GLU A 193 -0.93 -17.55 12.60
N MET A 194 -0.27 -18.64 13.01
CA MET A 194 0.90 -19.24 12.33
C MET A 194 0.86 -20.76 12.23
N SER A 195 -0.21 -21.42 12.71
CA SER A 195 -0.32 -22.89 12.74
C SER A 195 -0.13 -23.56 11.38
N ASP A 196 -0.55 -22.91 10.29
CA ASP A 196 -0.38 -23.42 8.93
C ASP A 196 1.09 -23.54 8.52
N LEU A 197 1.94 -22.60 8.95
CA LEU A 197 3.36 -22.62 8.65
C LEU A 197 4.09 -23.65 9.51
N HIS A 198 3.69 -23.79 10.77
CA HIS A 198 4.23 -24.82 11.66
C HIS A 198 3.83 -26.23 11.21
N ALA A 199 2.74 -26.38 10.45
CA ALA A 199 2.37 -27.65 9.83
C ALA A 199 3.10 -27.94 8.50
N ASN A 200 3.75 -26.94 7.88
CA ASN A 200 4.39 -27.11 6.57
C ASN A 200 5.86 -27.58 6.73
N LYS A 201 6.12 -28.84 6.34
CA LYS A 201 7.45 -29.47 6.43
C LYS A 201 8.55 -28.72 5.65
N ILE A 202 8.25 -28.13 4.50
CA ILE A 202 9.23 -27.38 3.70
C ILE A 202 9.58 -26.07 4.41
N VAL A 203 8.59 -25.39 5.00
CA VAL A 203 8.80 -24.16 5.76
C VAL A 203 9.64 -24.45 7.01
N LEU A 204 9.34 -25.51 7.75
CA LEU A 204 10.15 -25.93 8.90
C LEU A 204 11.57 -26.34 8.50
N TRP A 205 11.74 -27.06 7.39
CA TRP A 205 13.05 -27.38 6.85
C TRP A 205 13.83 -26.11 6.50
N GLN A 206 13.21 -25.16 5.79
CA GLN A 206 13.84 -23.89 5.45
C GLN A 206 14.22 -23.10 6.70
N TYR A 207 13.39 -23.11 7.73
CA TYR A 207 13.69 -22.48 9.03
C TYR A 207 14.91 -23.12 9.70
N ASN A 208 14.94 -24.45 9.81
CA ASN A 208 16.02 -25.19 10.48
C ASN A 208 17.38 -25.08 9.75
N TYR A 209 17.36 -24.97 8.41
CA TYR A 209 18.57 -24.85 7.59
C TYR A 209 18.78 -23.43 7.03
N TYR A 210 18.07 -22.43 7.57
CA TYR A 210 18.00 -21.09 6.99
C TYR A 210 19.37 -20.48 6.75
N PHE A 211 20.25 -20.52 7.75
CA PHE A 211 21.60 -19.97 7.65
C PHE A 211 22.39 -20.61 6.50
N PHE A 212 22.38 -21.94 6.41
CA PHE A 212 23.09 -22.68 5.37
C PHE A 212 22.54 -22.33 3.98
N ILE A 213 21.22 -22.36 3.80
CA ILE A 213 20.57 -22.02 2.52
C ILE A 213 20.90 -20.56 2.14
N THR A 214 20.91 -19.65 3.12
CA THR A 214 21.27 -18.23 2.93
C THR A 214 22.69 -18.07 2.41
N VAL A 215 23.68 -18.65 3.08
CA VAL A 215 25.09 -18.53 2.64
C VAL A 215 25.26 -19.14 1.24
N MET A 216 24.64 -20.31 1.01
CA MET A 216 24.76 -20.99 -0.28
C MET A 216 24.11 -20.21 -1.41
N THR A 217 22.88 -19.72 -1.24
CA THR A 217 22.14 -19.06 -2.32
C THR A 217 22.46 -17.58 -2.46
N SER A 218 22.75 -16.86 -1.39
CA SER A 218 23.04 -15.42 -1.44
C SER A 218 24.49 -15.10 -1.79
N LEU A 219 25.46 -15.95 -1.39
CA LEU A 219 26.89 -15.65 -1.52
C LEU A 219 27.61 -16.65 -2.43
N VAL A 220 27.55 -17.94 -2.10
CA VAL A 220 28.37 -18.96 -2.76
C VAL A 220 27.92 -19.19 -4.21
N LEU A 221 26.63 -19.47 -4.43
CA LEU A 221 26.06 -19.74 -5.74
C LEU A 221 26.33 -18.61 -6.75
N PRO A 222 25.98 -17.33 -6.48
CA PRO A 222 26.24 -16.26 -7.45
C PRO A 222 27.74 -16.03 -7.69
N THR A 223 28.58 -16.16 -6.65
CA THR A 223 30.03 -16.00 -6.79
C THR A 223 30.63 -17.12 -7.66
N MET A 224 30.28 -18.38 -7.38
CA MET A 224 30.74 -19.54 -8.15
C MET A 224 30.20 -19.51 -9.58
N PHE A 225 28.93 -19.16 -9.77
CA PHE A 225 28.35 -19.09 -11.10
C PHE A 225 29.11 -18.09 -11.98
N CYS A 226 29.31 -16.87 -11.48
CA CYS A 226 30.09 -15.85 -12.20
C CYS A 226 31.56 -16.24 -12.35
N GLY A 227 32.15 -16.87 -11.34
CA GLY A 227 33.54 -17.34 -11.37
C GLY A 227 33.79 -18.40 -12.44
N TYR A 228 33.01 -19.48 -12.44
CA TYR A 228 33.18 -20.61 -13.35
C TYR A 228 32.61 -20.37 -14.75
N PHE A 229 31.44 -19.74 -14.87
CA PHE A 229 30.77 -19.60 -16.18
C PHE A 229 31.02 -18.25 -16.85
N LEU A 230 31.34 -17.21 -16.08
CA LEU A 230 31.58 -15.85 -16.61
C LEU A 230 33.04 -15.39 -16.44
N ASN A 231 33.92 -16.23 -15.87
CA ASN A 231 35.32 -15.95 -15.60
C ASN A 231 35.58 -14.67 -14.79
N ASP A 232 34.66 -14.31 -13.89
CA ASP A 232 34.76 -13.09 -13.09
C ASP A 232 34.32 -13.35 -11.63
N TRP A 233 35.25 -13.90 -10.84
CA TRP A 233 35.06 -14.16 -9.41
C TRP A 233 34.82 -12.88 -8.60
N LYS A 234 35.56 -11.81 -8.94
CA LYS A 234 35.46 -10.51 -8.25
C LYS A 234 34.11 -9.88 -8.53
N GLY A 235 33.68 -9.81 -9.78
CA GLY A 235 32.35 -9.36 -10.17
C GLY A 235 31.24 -10.25 -9.59
N GLY A 236 31.45 -11.56 -9.55
CA GLY A 236 30.54 -12.52 -8.92
C GLY A 236 30.25 -12.21 -7.46
N PHE A 237 31.29 -11.96 -6.67
CA PHE A 237 31.13 -11.63 -5.25
C PHE A 237 30.58 -10.22 -5.03
N PHE A 238 31.24 -9.19 -5.57
CA PHE A 238 30.87 -7.81 -5.27
C PHE A 238 29.52 -7.42 -5.89
N TRP A 239 29.28 -7.78 -7.15
CA TRP A 239 28.06 -7.44 -7.86
C TRP A 239 26.98 -8.53 -7.74
N GLY A 240 27.32 -9.76 -8.13
CA GLY A 240 26.37 -10.89 -8.18
C GLY A 240 25.82 -11.31 -6.81
N ALA A 241 26.68 -11.31 -5.78
CA ALA A 241 26.29 -11.63 -4.42
C ALA A 241 25.84 -10.38 -3.66
N VAL A 242 26.75 -9.46 -3.32
CA VAL A 242 26.48 -8.41 -2.33
C VAL A 242 25.65 -7.24 -2.87
N ALA A 243 26.05 -6.60 -3.98
CA ALA A 243 25.29 -5.45 -4.50
C ALA A 243 23.88 -5.85 -4.96
N ARG A 244 23.72 -7.01 -5.58
CA ARG A 244 22.42 -7.59 -5.93
C ARG A 244 21.54 -7.83 -4.71
N LEU A 245 22.10 -8.35 -3.62
CA LEU A 245 21.38 -8.52 -2.35
C LEU A 245 20.85 -7.17 -1.85
N VAL A 246 21.73 -6.17 -1.75
CA VAL A 246 21.35 -4.82 -1.31
C VAL A 246 20.24 -4.26 -2.21
N GLY A 247 20.39 -4.35 -3.54
CA GLY A 247 19.37 -3.88 -4.49
C GLY A 247 18.00 -4.53 -4.27
N VAL A 248 17.95 -5.86 -4.08
CA VAL A 248 16.69 -6.58 -3.80
C VAL A 248 16.05 -6.14 -2.48
N GLN A 249 16.86 -5.91 -1.44
CA GLN A 249 16.37 -5.41 -0.15
C GLN A 249 15.79 -4.00 -0.29
N GLN A 250 16.48 -3.07 -0.95
CA GLN A 250 15.98 -1.70 -1.16
C GLN A 250 14.66 -1.70 -1.94
N VAL A 251 14.57 -2.51 -3.00
CA VAL A 251 13.32 -2.70 -3.76
C VAL A 251 12.20 -3.20 -2.86
N THR A 252 12.47 -4.19 -2.01
CA THR A 252 11.44 -4.73 -1.11
C THR A 252 11.00 -3.71 -0.06
N PHE A 253 11.94 -2.96 0.50
CA PHE A 253 11.66 -1.92 1.49
C PHE A 253 10.90 -0.72 0.92
N CYS A 254 10.97 -0.48 -0.39
CA CYS A 254 10.09 0.48 -1.07
C CYS A 254 8.61 0.13 -0.93
N VAL A 255 8.25 -1.16 -0.79
CA VAL A 255 6.84 -1.55 -0.57
C VAL A 255 6.33 -0.97 0.75
N ASN A 256 7.14 -1.05 1.80
CA ASN A 256 6.80 -0.53 3.13
C ASN A 256 6.79 1.01 3.18
N SER A 257 7.67 1.68 2.44
CA SER A 257 7.82 3.15 2.49
C SER A 257 7.13 3.87 1.34
N VAL A 258 7.57 3.65 0.10
CA VAL A 258 7.08 4.32 -1.10
C VAL A 258 5.61 4.00 -1.34
N ALA A 259 5.23 2.72 -1.27
CA ALA A 259 3.84 2.29 -1.49
C ALA A 259 2.88 2.68 -0.35
N HIS A 260 3.38 3.19 0.78
CA HIS A 260 2.58 3.80 1.84
C HIS A 260 2.62 5.35 1.83
N THR A 261 3.33 5.95 0.88
CA THR A 261 3.53 7.42 0.82
C THR A 261 3.03 8.01 -0.49
N PHE A 262 3.37 7.38 -1.62
CA PHE A 262 3.14 7.91 -2.96
C PHE A 262 2.16 7.04 -3.75
N GLY A 263 1.33 7.67 -4.58
CA GLY A 263 0.36 6.99 -5.44
C GLY A 263 -1.09 7.36 -5.14
N THR A 264 -2.00 6.46 -5.51
CA THR A 264 -3.45 6.68 -5.43
C THR A 264 -4.13 5.67 -4.52
N GLN A 265 -5.35 5.98 -4.06
CA GLN A 265 -6.15 5.09 -3.20
C GLN A 265 -7.48 4.74 -3.88
N PRO A 266 -7.46 3.94 -4.96
CA PRO A 266 -8.64 3.69 -5.76
C PRO A 266 -9.67 2.76 -5.10
N TYR A 267 -9.34 2.04 -4.03
CA TYR A 267 -10.21 1.05 -3.39
C TYR A 267 -10.64 1.41 -1.97
N SER A 268 -9.75 2.04 -1.19
CA SER A 268 -9.94 2.33 0.24
C SER A 268 -8.98 3.45 0.66
N ASP A 269 -9.40 4.41 1.48
CA ASP A 269 -8.54 5.45 2.06
C ASP A 269 -8.52 5.45 3.59
N GLU A 270 -8.99 4.36 4.20
CA GLU A 270 -8.99 4.11 5.64
C GLU A 270 -7.57 3.87 6.21
N GLN A 271 -6.66 3.39 5.37
CA GLN A 271 -5.24 3.13 5.68
C GLN A 271 -4.33 3.81 4.66
N THR A 272 -3.04 3.93 4.93
CA THR A 272 -2.04 4.60 4.07
C THR A 272 -1.57 3.89 2.78
N PRO A 273 -1.77 2.57 2.54
CA PRO A 273 -1.35 1.90 1.30
C PRO A 273 -1.88 2.58 0.04
N ARG A 274 -1.03 2.69 -0.98
CA ARG A 274 -1.28 3.38 -2.25
C ARG A 274 -0.87 2.52 -3.44
N ASP A 275 -1.64 2.66 -4.52
CA ASP A 275 -1.30 2.12 -5.83
C ASP A 275 -0.35 3.08 -6.57
N HIS A 276 0.81 2.58 -6.97
CA HIS A 276 1.81 3.31 -7.74
C HIS A 276 2.42 2.41 -8.83
N TRP A 277 2.11 2.69 -10.09
CA TRP A 277 2.47 1.84 -11.23
C TRP A 277 3.98 1.67 -11.41
N PHE A 278 4.77 2.74 -11.17
CA PHE A 278 6.22 2.66 -11.29
C PHE A 278 6.82 1.79 -10.18
N THR A 279 6.26 1.87 -8.97
CA THR A 279 6.60 0.92 -7.88
C THR A 279 6.30 -0.51 -8.35
N GLY A 280 5.18 -0.73 -9.04
CA GLY A 280 4.83 -2.04 -9.60
C GLY A 280 5.90 -2.63 -10.53
N ILE A 281 6.58 -1.80 -11.33
CA ILE A 281 7.69 -2.25 -12.19
C ILE A 281 8.87 -2.71 -11.33
N ILE A 282 9.34 -1.85 -10.42
CA ILE A 282 10.55 -2.13 -9.65
C ILE A 282 10.34 -3.28 -8.65
N THR A 283 9.13 -3.43 -8.10
CA THR A 283 8.79 -4.48 -7.12
C THR A 283 8.12 -5.70 -7.73
N LEU A 284 8.17 -5.86 -9.06
CA LEU A 284 7.65 -7.04 -9.77
C LEU A 284 6.13 -7.27 -9.58
N GLY A 285 5.38 -6.23 -9.20
CA GLY A 285 3.91 -6.25 -9.03
C GLY A 285 3.41 -5.75 -7.69
N GLU A 286 4.28 -5.56 -6.70
CA GLU A 286 3.88 -5.19 -5.33
C GLU A 286 3.51 -3.71 -5.15
N GLY A 287 3.62 -2.89 -6.20
CA GLY A 287 3.29 -1.47 -6.17
C GLY A 287 1.79 -1.13 -6.18
N TYR A 288 0.91 -2.10 -6.44
CA TYR A 288 -0.55 -1.92 -6.33
C TYR A 288 -1.00 -2.20 -4.89
N HIS A 289 -0.44 -1.44 -3.96
CA HIS A 289 -0.50 -1.74 -2.53
C HIS A 289 -1.84 -1.38 -1.90
N ASN A 290 -2.59 -0.42 -2.47
CA ASN A 290 -3.94 -0.12 -2.02
C ASN A 290 -4.90 -1.26 -2.33
N PHE A 291 -4.80 -1.84 -3.54
CA PHE A 291 -5.55 -3.06 -3.87
C PHE A 291 -5.19 -4.19 -2.93
N HIS A 292 -3.88 -4.43 -2.75
CA HIS A 292 -3.37 -5.51 -1.94
C HIS A 292 -3.89 -5.48 -0.49
N HIS A 293 -3.84 -4.31 0.17
CA HIS A 293 -4.35 -4.17 1.54
C HIS A 293 -5.86 -4.30 1.63
N ALA A 294 -6.60 -3.84 0.61
CA ALA A 294 -8.06 -3.99 0.58
C ALA A 294 -8.50 -5.44 0.31
N PHE A 295 -7.74 -6.21 -0.47
CA PHE A 295 -8.09 -7.56 -0.90
C PHE A 295 -6.91 -8.54 -0.77
N PRO A 296 -6.39 -8.78 0.45
CA PRO A 296 -5.08 -9.43 0.67
C PRO A 296 -5.00 -10.89 0.21
N ASN A 297 -6.12 -11.59 0.06
CA ASN A 297 -6.18 -13.00 -0.36
C ASN A 297 -6.35 -13.16 -1.89
N ASP A 298 -6.39 -12.07 -2.66
CA ASP A 298 -6.33 -12.14 -4.12
C ASP A 298 -4.89 -12.42 -4.56
N TYR A 299 -4.66 -13.36 -5.48
CA TYR A 299 -3.32 -13.68 -5.98
C TYR A 299 -2.71 -12.54 -6.82
N ARG A 300 -3.51 -11.53 -7.17
CA ARG A 300 -3.09 -10.35 -7.93
C ARG A 300 -2.96 -9.19 -6.98
N ASN A 301 -1.91 -8.41 -7.12
CA ASN A 301 -1.90 -7.05 -6.58
C ASN A 301 -2.40 -6.08 -7.65
N GLY A 302 -1.95 -6.25 -8.89
CA GLY A 302 -2.47 -5.54 -10.04
C GLY A 302 -3.72 -6.22 -10.60
N VAL A 303 -4.91 -5.79 -10.18
CA VAL A 303 -6.18 -6.45 -10.55
C VAL A 303 -6.53 -6.36 -12.03
N ARG A 304 -6.11 -5.29 -12.72
CA ARG A 304 -6.40 -5.10 -14.15
C ARG A 304 -5.40 -5.89 -14.99
N TRP A 305 -5.80 -6.27 -16.19
CA TRP A 305 -4.95 -7.06 -17.07
C TRP A 305 -3.65 -6.32 -17.44
N TYR A 306 -3.72 -4.99 -17.56
CA TYR A 306 -2.60 -4.10 -17.86
C TYR A 306 -1.86 -3.56 -16.63
N ASP A 307 -2.34 -3.85 -15.41
CA ASP A 307 -1.59 -3.50 -14.21
C ASP A 307 -0.32 -4.37 -14.18
N ILE A 308 0.86 -3.73 -14.11
CA ILE A 308 2.18 -4.36 -14.23
C ILE A 308 2.46 -5.19 -12.97
N ASP A 309 2.12 -6.47 -13.04
CA ASP A 309 2.29 -7.43 -11.97
C ASP A 309 2.88 -8.70 -12.57
N LEU A 310 4.22 -8.74 -12.58
CA LEU A 310 4.98 -9.85 -13.18
C LEU A 310 4.69 -11.15 -12.45
N THR A 311 4.59 -11.10 -11.12
CA THR A 311 4.27 -12.26 -10.29
C THR A 311 2.89 -12.83 -10.61
N LYS A 312 1.87 -11.99 -10.87
CA LYS A 312 0.55 -12.44 -11.34
C LYS A 312 0.65 -13.24 -12.63
N TRP A 313 1.42 -12.75 -13.61
CA TRP A 313 1.54 -13.42 -14.91
C TRP A 313 2.30 -14.74 -14.79
N ILE A 314 3.36 -14.77 -13.98
CA ILE A 314 4.13 -16.00 -13.72
C ILE A 314 3.29 -17.03 -12.99
N LEU A 315 2.55 -16.63 -11.94
CA LEU A 315 1.66 -17.55 -11.23
C LEU A 315 0.56 -18.12 -12.14
N PHE A 316 0.00 -17.29 -13.03
CA PHE A 316 -0.95 -17.78 -14.04
C PHE A 316 -0.33 -18.82 -14.99
N GLY A 317 0.90 -18.58 -15.46
CA GLY A 317 1.64 -19.57 -16.26
C GLY A 317 1.94 -20.86 -15.50
N LEU A 318 2.35 -20.76 -14.23
CA LEU A 318 2.60 -21.91 -13.36
C LEU A 318 1.33 -22.72 -13.08
N GLU A 319 0.16 -22.08 -13.05
CA GLU A 319 -1.14 -22.77 -12.97
C GLU A 319 -1.40 -23.60 -14.23
N GLN A 320 -1.09 -23.08 -15.42
CA GLN A 320 -1.22 -23.84 -16.67
C GLN A 320 -0.27 -25.04 -16.73
N LEU A 321 0.88 -24.93 -16.06
CA LEU A 321 1.87 -26.01 -15.92
C LEU A 321 1.58 -26.96 -14.76
N GLN A 322 0.45 -26.80 -14.05
CA GLN A 322 0.07 -27.61 -12.88
C GLN A 322 1.12 -27.58 -11.76
N LEU A 323 1.85 -26.47 -11.64
CA LEU A 323 2.79 -26.21 -10.55
C LEU A 323 2.17 -25.34 -9.45
N ALA A 324 1.18 -24.52 -9.82
CA ALA A 324 0.32 -23.74 -8.93
C ALA A 324 -1.14 -24.14 -9.13
N PHE A 325 -1.97 -23.96 -8.09
CA PHE A 325 -3.37 -24.36 -8.07
C PHE A 325 -4.20 -23.33 -7.29
N ASP A 326 -5.50 -23.25 -7.61
CA ASP A 326 -6.48 -22.39 -6.93
C ASP A 326 -6.02 -20.93 -6.80
N LEU A 327 -5.66 -20.28 -7.91
CA LEU A 327 -5.35 -18.85 -7.91
C LEU A 327 -6.59 -18.06 -7.47
N LYS A 328 -6.62 -17.62 -6.20
CA LYS A 328 -7.79 -16.98 -5.60
C LYS A 328 -8.00 -15.58 -6.14
N ARG A 329 -9.23 -15.27 -6.53
CA ARG A 329 -9.63 -13.95 -7.01
C ARG A 329 -10.77 -13.42 -6.16
N PHE A 330 -10.67 -12.18 -5.72
CA PHE A 330 -11.77 -11.53 -5.04
C PHE A 330 -12.92 -11.28 -6.03
N PRO A 331 -14.20 -11.40 -5.61
CA PRO A 331 -15.32 -11.19 -6.51
C PRO A 331 -15.30 -9.79 -7.13
N ARG A 332 -15.48 -9.73 -8.46
CA ARG A 332 -15.37 -8.47 -9.23
C ARG A 332 -16.31 -7.38 -8.70
N ASN A 333 -17.52 -7.75 -8.29
CA ASN A 333 -18.50 -6.80 -7.77
C ASN A 333 -18.02 -6.11 -6.48
N GLU A 334 -17.39 -6.85 -5.56
CA GLU A 334 -16.88 -6.26 -4.31
C GLU A 334 -15.72 -5.30 -4.57
N ILE A 335 -14.83 -5.64 -5.51
CA ILE A 335 -13.78 -4.72 -5.97
C ILE A 335 -14.40 -3.45 -6.58
N MET A 336 -15.48 -3.58 -7.35
CA MET A 336 -16.18 -2.43 -7.94
C MET A 336 -16.88 -1.56 -6.89
N LYS A 337 -17.43 -2.14 -5.82
CA LYS A 337 -18.02 -1.37 -4.70
C LYS A 337 -16.98 -0.45 -4.06
N GLY A 338 -15.78 -0.95 -3.75
CA GLY A 338 -14.69 -0.12 -3.22
C GLY A 338 -14.34 1.04 -4.15
N ARG A 339 -14.18 0.76 -5.46
CA ARG A 339 -13.92 1.81 -6.46
C ARG A 339 -15.05 2.83 -6.58
N ALA A 340 -16.31 2.36 -6.55
CA ALA A 340 -17.48 3.23 -6.62
C ALA A 340 -17.55 4.17 -5.40
N ALA A 341 -17.30 3.64 -4.20
CA ALA A 341 -17.24 4.41 -2.97
C ALA A 341 -16.16 5.51 -3.04
N MET A 342 -14.94 5.16 -3.46
CA MET A 342 -13.85 6.14 -3.60
C MET A 342 -14.13 7.21 -4.67
N LYS A 343 -14.74 6.83 -5.80
CA LYS A 343 -15.18 7.79 -6.82
C LYS A 343 -16.27 8.73 -6.31
N LEU A 344 -17.26 8.20 -5.59
CA LEU A 344 -18.34 9.00 -5.02
C LEU A 344 -17.78 9.99 -3.99
N LYS A 345 -16.90 9.53 -3.09
CA LYS A 345 -16.21 10.36 -2.10
C LYS A 345 -15.41 11.49 -2.77
N SER A 346 -14.69 11.16 -3.84
CA SER A 346 -13.94 12.15 -4.64
C SER A 346 -14.86 13.16 -5.31
N ALA A 347 -15.94 12.72 -5.95
CA ALA A 347 -16.94 13.57 -6.59
C ALA A 347 -17.62 14.51 -5.58
N GLN A 348 -17.98 14.01 -4.40
CA GLN A 348 -18.54 14.83 -3.32
C GLN A 348 -17.54 15.88 -2.82
N LYS A 349 -16.27 15.50 -2.65
CA LYS A 349 -15.21 16.44 -2.24
C LYS A 349 -14.98 17.53 -3.28
N PHE A 350 -15.05 17.17 -4.57
CA PHE A 350 -14.98 18.13 -5.67
C PHE A 350 -16.19 19.05 -5.68
N ALA A 351 -17.41 18.51 -5.60
CA ALA A 351 -18.65 19.28 -5.57
C ALA A 351 -18.67 20.31 -4.44
N LYS A 352 -18.18 19.96 -3.24
CA LYS A 352 -18.07 20.89 -2.10
C LYS A 352 -17.15 22.10 -2.34
N ARG A 353 -16.28 22.06 -3.36
CA ARG A 353 -15.38 23.17 -3.71
C ARG A 353 -15.94 24.05 -4.83
N VAL A 354 -17.03 23.63 -5.46
CA VAL A 354 -17.69 24.38 -6.51
C VAL A 354 -18.71 25.32 -5.86
N ASP A 355 -18.66 26.60 -6.25
CA ASP A 355 -19.67 27.56 -5.87
C ASP A 355 -20.92 27.39 -6.74
N TYR A 356 -22.02 26.97 -6.11
CA TYR A 356 -23.31 26.81 -6.76
C TYR A 356 -24.26 28.00 -6.51
N GLY A 357 -23.78 29.06 -5.85
CA GLY A 357 -24.57 30.20 -5.37
C GLY A 357 -25.31 29.92 -4.07
N THR A 358 -26.23 30.82 -3.74
CA THR A 358 -27.09 30.75 -2.55
C THR A 358 -27.87 29.44 -2.50
N SER A 359 -27.91 28.76 -1.35
CA SER A 359 -28.70 27.54 -1.17
C SER A 359 -30.19 27.82 -1.41
N ILE A 360 -30.93 26.83 -1.90
CA ILE A 360 -32.39 26.96 -2.12
C ILE A 360 -33.09 27.31 -0.81
N ASP A 361 -32.62 26.76 0.31
CA ASP A 361 -33.20 26.98 1.65
C ASP A 361 -32.94 28.41 2.18
N ASP A 362 -31.98 29.13 1.61
CA ASP A 362 -31.58 30.48 2.01
C ASP A 362 -32.13 31.57 1.06
N LEU A 363 -32.92 31.19 0.05
CA LEU A 363 -33.48 32.15 -0.90
C LEU A 363 -34.63 32.96 -0.28
N ALA A 364 -34.67 34.24 -0.61
CA ALA A 364 -35.82 35.08 -0.29
C ALA A 364 -37.07 34.59 -1.04
N MET A 365 -38.18 34.52 -0.32
CA MET A 365 -39.48 34.11 -0.86
C MET A 365 -40.27 35.35 -1.25
N PHE A 366 -40.88 35.32 -2.43
CA PHE A 366 -41.68 36.43 -2.97
C PHE A 366 -43.04 35.90 -3.40
N THR A 367 -44.10 36.58 -3.00
CA THR A 367 -45.41 36.42 -3.64
C THR A 367 -45.38 37.00 -5.05
N GLU A 368 -46.34 36.62 -5.89
CA GLU A 368 -46.46 37.19 -7.25
C GLU A 368 -46.59 38.72 -7.21
N SER A 369 -47.36 39.27 -6.26
CA SER A 369 -47.52 40.72 -6.10
C SER A 369 -46.20 41.41 -5.76
N GLU A 370 -45.38 40.84 -4.88
CA GLU A 370 -44.08 41.41 -4.52
C GLU A 370 -43.09 41.35 -5.67
N PHE A 371 -43.08 40.24 -6.43
CA PHE A 371 -42.29 40.13 -7.65
C PHE A 371 -42.67 41.20 -8.68
N VAL A 372 -43.97 41.39 -8.91
CA VAL A 372 -44.48 42.41 -9.85
C VAL A 372 -44.09 43.81 -9.39
N ALA A 373 -44.18 44.12 -8.09
CA ALA A 373 -43.76 45.40 -7.53
C ALA A 373 -42.25 45.65 -7.70
N GLU A 374 -41.40 44.64 -7.45
CA GLU A 374 -39.94 44.75 -7.67
C GLU A 374 -39.59 45.05 -9.13
N VAL A 375 -40.30 44.44 -10.09
CA VAL A 375 -40.05 44.67 -11.53
C VAL A 375 -40.60 46.03 -11.99
N ASN A 376 -41.85 46.34 -11.67
CA ASN A 376 -42.55 47.50 -12.24
C ASN A 376 -42.25 48.80 -11.50
N GLU A 377 -42.17 48.77 -10.17
CA GLU A 377 -41.99 49.97 -9.34
C GLU A 377 -40.52 50.23 -9.05
N ARG A 378 -39.75 49.17 -8.80
CA ARG A 378 -38.31 49.28 -8.45
C ARG A 378 -37.38 49.04 -9.64
N GLY A 379 -37.94 48.74 -10.82
CA GLY A 379 -37.22 48.67 -12.08
C GLY A 379 -36.26 47.48 -12.22
N LYS A 380 -36.39 46.47 -11.35
CA LYS A 380 -35.54 45.27 -11.36
C LYS A 380 -35.66 44.51 -12.68
N LYS A 381 -34.53 43.99 -13.18
CA LYS A 381 -34.50 43.17 -14.40
C LYS A 381 -34.64 41.69 -14.04
N TRP A 382 -35.75 41.36 -13.41
CA TRP A 382 -36.01 40.00 -12.94
C TRP A 382 -36.83 39.20 -13.96
N LEU A 383 -36.56 37.90 -14.04
CA LEU A 383 -37.38 36.93 -14.75
C LEU A 383 -37.54 35.67 -13.89
N VAL A 384 -38.55 34.86 -14.18
CA VAL A 384 -38.81 33.62 -13.46
C VAL A 384 -38.48 32.42 -14.35
N ILE A 385 -37.76 31.44 -13.81
CA ILE A 385 -37.54 30.13 -14.45
C ILE A 385 -37.71 29.06 -13.37
N GLU A 386 -38.59 28.09 -13.60
CA GLU A 386 -38.88 26.98 -12.69
C GLU A 386 -39.24 27.45 -11.26
N GLY A 387 -39.97 28.57 -11.16
CA GLY A 387 -40.36 29.18 -9.89
C GLY A 387 -39.24 29.94 -9.16
N PHE A 388 -38.04 30.03 -9.72
CA PHE A 388 -36.93 30.83 -9.19
C PHE A 388 -36.81 32.17 -9.90
N ILE A 389 -36.44 33.19 -9.15
CA ILE A 389 -36.26 34.56 -9.63
C ILE A 389 -34.78 34.79 -9.92
N TYR A 390 -34.51 35.29 -11.12
CA TYR A 390 -33.16 35.61 -11.59
C TYR A 390 -33.03 37.09 -11.94
N ASP A 391 -32.07 37.78 -11.33
CA ASP A 391 -31.67 39.13 -11.70
C ASP A 391 -30.67 39.09 -12.85
N VAL A 392 -31.16 39.42 -14.04
CA VAL A 392 -30.38 39.31 -15.27
C VAL A 392 -29.76 40.63 -15.70
N ASP A 393 -29.90 41.73 -14.94
CA ASP A 393 -29.51 43.08 -15.36
C ASP A 393 -28.08 43.15 -15.94
N LYS A 394 -27.13 42.60 -15.19
CA LYS A 394 -25.71 42.54 -15.61
C LYS A 394 -25.46 41.58 -16.77
N PHE A 395 -26.30 40.56 -16.94
CA PHE A 395 -26.14 39.51 -17.94
C PHE A 395 -26.76 39.87 -19.30
N ILE A 396 -27.70 40.81 -19.38
CA ILE A 396 -28.44 41.14 -20.60
C ILE A 396 -27.51 41.34 -21.81
N LYS A 397 -26.43 42.10 -21.64
CA LYS A 397 -25.46 42.41 -22.71
C LYS A 397 -24.53 41.25 -23.05
N MET A 398 -24.37 40.30 -22.13
CA MET A 398 -23.49 39.14 -22.26
C MET A 398 -24.22 37.88 -22.75
N HIS A 399 -25.56 37.92 -22.82
CA HIS A 399 -26.35 36.78 -23.26
C HIS A 399 -26.01 36.40 -24.72
N PRO A 400 -25.56 35.15 -24.99
CA PRO A 400 -25.10 34.76 -26.34
C PRO A 400 -26.19 34.84 -27.42
N GLY A 401 -27.46 34.64 -27.06
CA GLY A 401 -28.60 34.82 -27.98
C GLY A 401 -28.96 36.29 -28.24
N GLY A 402 -28.21 37.23 -27.67
CA GLY A 402 -28.43 38.67 -27.79
C GLY A 402 -29.36 39.25 -26.72
N PRO A 403 -29.31 40.58 -26.51
CA PRO A 403 -30.01 41.26 -25.43
C PRO A 403 -31.53 41.34 -25.65
N ARG A 404 -32.01 41.32 -26.90
CA ARG A 404 -33.45 41.43 -27.18
C ARG A 404 -34.26 40.26 -26.63
N LEU A 405 -33.73 39.04 -26.74
CA LEU A 405 -34.40 37.83 -26.27
C LEU A 405 -34.61 37.86 -24.76
N ILE A 406 -33.58 38.21 -24.01
CA ILE A 406 -33.65 38.24 -22.54
C ILE A 406 -34.47 39.44 -22.03
N MET A 407 -34.36 40.61 -22.68
CA MET A 407 -35.19 41.77 -22.35
C MET A 407 -36.69 41.49 -22.51
N SER A 408 -37.09 40.69 -23.51
CA SER A 408 -38.50 40.33 -23.74
C SER A 408 -39.13 39.50 -22.61
N GLY A 409 -38.28 38.87 -21.79
CA GLY A 409 -38.68 38.02 -20.67
C GLY A 409 -38.68 38.68 -19.29
N ILE A 410 -38.31 39.96 -19.19
CA ILE A 410 -38.34 40.68 -17.91
C ILE A 410 -39.79 40.72 -17.40
N GLY A 411 -39.99 40.38 -16.13
CA GLY A 411 -41.28 40.32 -15.46
C GLY A 411 -42.14 39.10 -15.82
N LYS A 412 -41.58 38.09 -16.52
CA LYS A 412 -42.32 36.92 -16.99
C LYS A 412 -41.71 35.62 -16.54
N ASP A 413 -42.54 34.57 -16.54
CA ASP A 413 -42.08 33.19 -16.49
C ASP A 413 -41.54 32.76 -17.86
N MET A 414 -40.24 32.52 -17.92
CA MET A 414 -39.48 32.13 -19.09
C MET A 414 -39.14 30.64 -19.11
N THR A 415 -39.75 29.83 -18.22
CA THR A 415 -39.48 28.39 -18.09
C THR A 415 -39.60 27.66 -19.41
N ASN A 416 -40.70 27.84 -20.15
CA ASN A 416 -40.91 27.16 -21.43
C ASN A 416 -39.83 27.58 -22.46
N ALA A 417 -39.58 28.88 -22.61
CA ALA A 417 -38.57 29.38 -23.54
C ALA A 417 -37.17 28.86 -23.23
N PHE A 418 -36.84 28.70 -21.94
CA PHE A 418 -35.55 28.24 -21.44
C PHE A 418 -35.36 26.70 -21.48
N ASN A 419 -36.46 25.94 -21.43
CA ASN A 419 -36.49 24.48 -21.39
C ASN A 419 -36.89 23.82 -22.73
N GLY A 420 -36.59 24.47 -23.86
CA GLY A 420 -36.76 23.88 -25.19
C GLY A 420 -37.91 24.44 -26.02
N GLY A 421 -38.72 25.36 -25.50
CA GLY A 421 -39.72 26.09 -26.29
C GLY A 421 -39.09 27.10 -27.26
N VAL A 422 -37.92 27.63 -26.92
CA VAL A 422 -37.10 28.45 -27.84
C VAL A 422 -35.68 27.90 -27.87
N TYR A 423 -35.06 27.72 -26.70
CA TYR A 423 -33.74 27.10 -26.57
C TYR A 423 -33.76 26.10 -25.42
N ASN A 424 -33.16 24.93 -25.63
CA ASN A 424 -32.95 23.96 -24.56
C ASN A 424 -31.58 24.21 -23.92
N HIS A 425 -31.54 25.05 -22.89
CA HIS A 425 -30.28 25.47 -22.29
C HIS A 425 -29.55 24.32 -21.57
N HIS A 426 -28.26 24.16 -21.89
CA HIS A 426 -27.38 23.18 -21.26
C HIS A 426 -27.18 23.45 -19.76
N TYR A 427 -26.66 22.44 -19.04
CA TYR A 427 -26.32 22.53 -17.62
C TYR A 427 -25.37 23.70 -17.29
N SER A 428 -24.48 24.08 -18.20
CA SER A 428 -23.57 25.21 -18.00
C SER A 428 -24.30 26.56 -17.84
N ALA A 429 -25.31 26.82 -18.67
CA ALA A 429 -26.13 28.02 -18.56
C ALA A 429 -26.95 28.04 -17.27
N ARG A 430 -27.52 26.88 -16.89
CA ARG A 430 -28.23 26.70 -15.61
C ARG A 430 -27.33 26.98 -14.42
N ASN A 431 -26.11 26.42 -14.42
CA ASN A 431 -25.13 26.62 -13.36
C ASN A 431 -24.74 28.10 -13.23
N LEU A 432 -24.49 28.79 -14.35
CA LEU A 432 -24.18 30.21 -14.35
C LEU A 432 -25.30 31.05 -13.74
N MET A 433 -26.55 30.81 -14.16
CA MET A 433 -27.70 31.56 -13.61
C MET A 433 -27.88 31.28 -12.12
N ASN A 434 -27.79 30.02 -11.71
CA ASN A 434 -27.96 29.63 -10.30
C ASN A 434 -26.89 30.24 -9.40
N SER A 435 -25.64 30.33 -9.87
CA SER A 435 -24.53 30.84 -9.06
C SER A 435 -24.40 32.37 -9.07
N THR A 436 -24.85 33.06 -10.12
CA THR A 436 -24.57 34.50 -10.29
C THR A 436 -25.79 35.40 -10.37
N MET A 437 -26.98 34.86 -10.66
CA MET A 437 -28.18 35.65 -10.96
C MET A 437 -29.37 35.30 -10.07
N ARG A 438 -29.38 34.14 -9.40
CA ARG A 438 -30.52 33.71 -8.59
C ARG A 438 -30.64 34.57 -7.32
N VAL A 439 -31.81 35.20 -7.15
CA VAL A 439 -32.06 36.15 -6.05
C VAL A 439 -33.24 35.77 -5.15
N GLY A 440 -34.13 34.88 -5.61
CA GLY A 440 -35.29 34.48 -4.82
C GLY A 440 -36.08 33.34 -5.43
N ARG A 441 -37.21 33.03 -4.81
CA ARG A 441 -38.17 32.01 -5.25
C ARG A 441 -39.59 32.54 -5.09
N ILE A 442 -40.45 32.23 -6.05
CA ILE A 442 -41.89 32.52 -6.00
C ILE A 442 -42.57 31.49 -5.08
N VAL A 443 -43.45 31.96 -4.19
CA VAL A 443 -44.25 31.13 -3.26
C VAL A 443 -45.74 31.23 -3.50
#